data_AF-A0AAJ1CV98-F1
#
_entry.id   AF-A0AAJ1CV98-F1
#
_cell.length_a   1.000
_cell.length_b   1.000
_cell.length_c   1.000
_cell.angle_alpha   90.00
_cell.angle_beta   90.00
_cell.angle_gamma   90.00
#
_symmetry.space_group_name_H-M   'P 1'
#
loop_
_entity.id
_entity.type
_entity.pdbx_description
1 polymer ?
#
loop_
_entity_poly.entity_id
_entity_poly.type
_entity_poly.pdbx_seq_one_letter_code
_entity_poly.pdbx_strand_id
1 'polypeptide(L)'
;MPGKNLSVELFKPRFKHPETSTLVRLRRHATHEVHSALDGDSQRGWYRMLNKLMWAWRGLPSREISEVLARIAISDVEHTHSALLDTVIGYRNGNWNYEWSRQAGIWQQRALDANTDEHDRAGHDWLHASHLYSVAAYPYIKGDELADQAQTLASRAYEEATQRLPGELKTLTFPIQGGSPVSGFLHMPSGVDAPYPTVMFCGALDSLQTDHYRLFHDYLAPRGIAMLTLDMPSVGNSMKWKLSQDTSFLHQQVLRDLTSVPWIDHTRVAALGFRFGANVAVRLAYLESQRLKAVACLGPIVHSLLTQAPLQNKVPDMYMDMLASRLGMTGTTDSALRAELLSYSLKNQGLLGRRTSTPMLSAYWTNDLFSPEEESKLIASSSSQGKALLIPVKPVIASFDKALNEISDWLAQCLQR
;
A
#
# COMPACT_ATOMS: atom_id res chain seq x y z
N MET A 1 16.07 51.35 -3.48
CA MET A 1 15.45 50.04 -3.17
C MET A 1 15.89 49.65 -1.76
N PRO A 2 14.97 49.40 -0.82
CA PRO A 2 15.36 49.00 0.53
C PRO A 2 16.00 47.61 0.46
N GLY A 3 17.24 47.49 0.92
CA GLY A 3 18.01 46.25 0.93
C GLY A 3 17.30 45.18 1.76
N LYS A 4 17.19 43.98 1.21
CA LYS A 4 16.64 42.82 1.93
C LYS A 4 17.41 42.64 3.24
N ASN A 5 16.69 42.66 4.35
CA ASN A 5 17.26 42.60 5.69
C ASN A 5 17.83 41.20 5.95
N LEU A 6 19.16 41.05 5.89
CA LEU A 6 19.89 39.78 6.04
C LEU A 6 19.55 39.01 7.32
N SER A 7 19.15 39.71 8.38
CA SER A 7 18.70 39.11 9.63
C SER A 7 17.44 38.23 9.46
N VAL A 8 16.53 38.60 8.56
CA VAL A 8 15.30 37.81 8.30
C VAL A 8 15.61 36.50 7.54
N GLU A 9 16.67 36.45 6.74
CA GLU A 9 17.13 35.19 6.10
C GLU A 9 17.93 34.30 7.05
N LEU A 10 18.75 34.89 7.93
CA LEU A 10 19.59 34.16 8.89
C LEU A 10 18.78 33.49 10.00
N PHE A 11 17.63 34.06 10.38
CA PHE A 11 16.77 33.53 11.45
C PHE A 11 15.51 32.82 10.96
N LYS A 12 15.35 32.56 9.65
CA LYS A 12 14.33 31.60 9.20
C LYS A 12 14.68 30.24 9.80
N PRO A 13 13.78 29.59 10.57
CA PRO A 13 14.05 28.27 11.10
C PRO A 13 14.31 27.31 9.93
N ARG A 14 15.58 26.96 9.73
CA ARG A 14 15.98 25.92 8.80
C ARG A 14 15.73 24.59 9.51
N PHE A 15 14.51 24.08 9.40
CA PHE A 15 14.22 22.71 9.79
C PHE A 15 15.04 21.79 8.88
N LYS A 16 16.09 21.20 9.44
CA LYS A 16 16.82 20.12 8.78
C LYS A 16 16.02 18.84 9.01
N HIS A 17 15.05 18.58 8.14
CA HIS A 17 14.40 17.27 8.11
C HIS A 17 15.44 16.24 7.64
N PRO A 18 15.64 15.13 8.37
CA PRO A 18 16.47 14.04 7.89
C PRO A 18 15.93 13.50 6.56
N GLU A 19 16.81 13.24 5.61
CA GLU A 19 16.41 12.67 4.32
C GLU A 19 16.07 11.18 4.48
N THR A 20 15.05 10.71 3.75
CA THR A 20 14.42 9.39 3.92
C THR A 20 15.43 8.23 4.00
N SER A 21 16.43 8.21 3.12
CA SER A 21 17.43 7.12 3.07
C SER A 21 18.36 7.07 4.29
N THR A 22 18.28 8.03 5.21
CA THR A 22 19.07 8.05 6.47
C THR A 22 18.32 7.54 7.69
N LEU A 23 17.00 7.37 7.59
CA LEU A 23 16.14 7.09 8.73
C LEU A 23 16.29 5.67 9.26
N VAL A 24 16.78 4.75 8.41
CA VAL A 24 17.06 3.36 8.77
C VAL A 24 18.55 3.10 8.61
N ARG A 25 19.15 2.49 9.63
CA ARG A 25 20.60 2.26 9.77
C ARG A 25 20.93 0.78 9.62
N LEU A 26 20.43 0.16 8.56
CA LEU A 26 20.86 -1.19 8.14
C LEU A 26 22.16 -1.12 7.34
N ARG A 27 22.83 -2.26 7.20
CA ARG A 27 24.00 -2.34 6.32
C ARG A 27 23.53 -2.23 4.87
N ARG A 28 24.14 -1.33 4.11
CA ARG A 28 23.87 -1.17 2.68
C ARG A 28 24.46 -2.34 1.89
N HIS A 29 23.67 -2.89 0.97
CA HIS A 29 24.08 -4.01 0.10
C HIS A 29 24.23 -3.55 -1.36
N ALA A 30 24.82 -4.41 -2.19
CA ALA A 30 24.89 -4.15 -3.62
C ALA A 30 23.47 -4.13 -4.21
N THR A 31 23.14 -3.08 -4.97
CA THR A 31 21.85 -2.98 -5.64
C THR A 31 21.78 -4.01 -6.76
N HIS A 32 20.85 -4.96 -6.64
CA HIS A 32 20.49 -5.88 -7.71
C HIS A 32 19.41 -5.24 -8.60
N GLU A 33 19.48 -5.45 -9.91
CA GLU A 33 18.36 -5.15 -10.81
C GLU A 33 17.22 -6.12 -10.51
N VAL A 34 16.09 -5.56 -10.11
CA VAL A 34 14.87 -6.26 -9.70
C VAL A 34 13.74 -5.65 -10.50
N HIS A 35 12.94 -6.52 -11.12
CA HIS A 35 11.71 -6.16 -11.80
C HIS A 35 10.55 -6.89 -11.11
N SER A 36 9.55 -6.14 -10.69
CA SER A 36 8.36 -6.66 -10.05
C SER A 36 7.11 -5.94 -10.56
N ALA A 37 6.08 -6.70 -10.93
CA ALA A 37 4.83 -6.14 -11.43
C ALA A 37 4.12 -5.26 -10.38
N LEU A 38 4.20 -5.61 -9.09
CA LEU A 38 3.52 -4.84 -8.03
C LEU A 38 4.46 -3.98 -7.19
N ASP A 39 5.77 -4.24 -7.13
CA ASP A 39 6.72 -3.44 -6.30
C ASP A 39 7.55 -2.46 -7.16
N GLY A 40 7.52 -2.61 -8.48
CA GLY A 40 8.27 -1.78 -9.42
C GLY A 40 9.68 -2.27 -9.68
N ASP A 41 10.51 -1.34 -10.17
CA ASP A 41 11.88 -1.62 -10.59
C ASP A 41 12.89 -1.01 -9.62
N SER A 42 13.93 -1.76 -9.28
CA SER A 42 15.16 -1.11 -8.80
C SER A 42 15.88 -0.51 -10.01
N GLN A 43 16.28 0.75 -9.89
CA GLN A 43 17.02 1.46 -10.94
C GLN A 43 18.34 1.94 -10.38
N ARG A 44 19.41 1.77 -11.16
CA ARG A 44 20.71 2.29 -10.78
C ARG A 44 20.61 3.80 -10.54
N GLY A 45 21.14 4.22 -9.40
CA GLY A 45 21.11 5.61 -8.98
C GLY A 45 19.82 6.03 -8.28
N TRP A 46 18.94 5.10 -7.89
CA TRP A 46 17.77 5.41 -7.07
C TRP A 46 17.80 4.61 -5.78
N TYR A 47 17.49 5.27 -4.66
CA TYR A 47 17.21 4.61 -3.40
C TYR A 47 15.86 3.89 -3.48
N ARG A 48 14.81 4.63 -3.88
CA ARG A 48 13.47 4.08 -4.07
C ARG A 48 13.39 3.15 -5.27
N MET A 49 12.62 2.07 -5.11
CA MET A 49 12.10 1.33 -6.25
C MET A 49 11.05 2.20 -6.96
N LEU A 50 11.11 2.22 -8.29
CA LEU A 50 10.22 3.04 -9.10
C LEU A 50 9.07 2.20 -9.64
N ASN A 51 7.90 2.35 -9.05
CA ASN A 51 6.72 1.59 -9.40
C ASN A 51 5.84 2.30 -10.44
N LYS A 52 6.45 2.68 -11.56
CA LYS A 52 5.80 3.46 -12.63
C LYS A 52 4.55 2.75 -13.16
N LEU A 53 4.56 1.41 -13.16
CA LEU A 53 3.42 0.60 -13.60
C LEU A 53 2.22 0.78 -12.68
N MET A 54 2.39 0.57 -11.36
CA MET A 54 1.27 0.68 -10.42
C MET A 54 0.83 2.13 -10.21
N TRP A 55 1.75 3.09 -10.26
CA TRP A 55 1.40 4.51 -10.24
C TRP A 55 0.54 4.89 -11.46
N ALA A 56 0.87 4.38 -12.64
CA ALA A 56 0.05 4.58 -13.83
C ALA A 56 -1.27 3.82 -13.77
N TRP A 57 -1.24 2.57 -13.29
CA TRP A 57 -2.45 1.78 -13.11
C TRP A 57 -3.44 2.46 -12.16
N ARG A 58 -3.01 3.08 -11.05
CA ARG A 58 -3.94 3.81 -10.17
C ARG A 58 -4.41 5.16 -10.71
N GLY A 59 -3.83 5.66 -11.80
CA GLY A 59 -4.35 6.84 -12.52
C GLY A 59 -3.35 7.95 -12.84
N LEU A 60 -2.06 7.81 -12.49
CA LEU A 60 -1.06 8.84 -12.80
C LEU A 60 -0.51 8.70 -14.24
N PRO A 61 -0.63 9.71 -15.11
CA PRO A 61 -0.10 9.65 -16.47
C PRO A 61 1.40 9.36 -16.49
N SER A 62 1.83 8.41 -17.33
CA SER A 62 3.25 8.04 -17.43
C SER A 62 4.15 9.22 -17.82
N ARG A 63 3.61 10.16 -18.60
CA ARG A 63 4.29 11.42 -18.93
C ARG A 63 4.57 12.25 -17.67
N GLU A 64 3.56 12.44 -16.83
CA GLU A 64 3.70 13.23 -15.60
C GLU A 64 4.64 12.56 -14.60
N ILE A 65 4.53 11.23 -14.42
CA ILE A 65 5.49 10.45 -13.62
C ILE A 65 6.91 10.74 -14.12
N SER A 66 7.13 10.72 -15.43
CA SER A 66 8.46 10.96 -16.02
C SER A 66 8.92 12.41 -15.84
N GLU A 67 8.02 13.38 -15.94
CA GLU A 67 8.32 14.80 -15.71
C GLU A 67 8.77 15.07 -14.27
N VAL A 68 8.08 14.50 -13.27
CA VAL A 68 8.47 14.63 -11.85
C VAL A 68 9.81 13.94 -11.59
N LEU A 69 9.98 12.70 -12.05
CA LEU A 69 11.22 11.96 -11.88
C LEU A 69 12.41 12.65 -12.57
N ALA A 70 12.19 13.30 -13.71
CA ALA A 70 13.23 14.07 -14.39
C ALA A 70 13.67 15.27 -13.55
N ARG A 71 12.75 16.00 -12.90
CA ARG A 71 13.11 17.12 -12.01
C ARG A 71 13.96 16.67 -10.82
N ILE A 72 13.65 15.49 -10.26
CA ILE A 72 14.46 14.86 -9.21
C ILE A 72 15.85 14.50 -9.76
N ALA A 73 15.90 13.79 -10.88
CA ALA A 73 17.13 13.24 -11.44
C ALA A 73 18.14 14.29 -11.93
N ILE A 74 17.70 15.46 -12.38
CA ILE A 74 18.60 16.52 -12.87
C ILE A 74 19.11 17.45 -11.77
N SER A 75 18.67 17.26 -10.52
CA SER A 75 19.08 18.10 -9.41
C SER A 75 20.60 17.99 -9.17
N ASP A 76 21.26 19.14 -9.10
CA ASP A 76 22.68 19.27 -8.75
C ASP A 76 22.88 19.67 -7.28
N VAL A 77 21.80 19.75 -6.51
CA VAL A 77 21.81 20.09 -5.08
C VAL A 77 22.44 18.96 -4.27
N GLU A 78 22.90 19.26 -3.05
CA GLU A 78 23.49 18.27 -2.14
C GLU A 78 22.54 17.09 -1.86
N HIS A 79 23.08 15.87 -1.99
CA HIS A 79 22.42 14.60 -1.73
C HIS A 79 23.04 13.93 -0.50
N THR A 80 22.25 13.18 0.28
CA THR A 80 22.77 12.29 1.32
C THR A 80 23.77 11.30 0.74
N HIS A 81 23.41 10.71 -0.41
CA HIS A 81 24.26 9.79 -1.15
C HIS A 81 24.40 10.34 -2.56
N SER A 82 25.59 10.81 -2.93
CA SER A 82 25.86 11.43 -4.24
C SER A 82 25.60 10.51 -5.44
N ALA A 83 25.54 9.19 -5.22
CA ALA A 83 25.20 8.21 -6.23
C ALA A 83 23.68 7.97 -6.38
N LEU A 84 22.84 8.47 -5.47
CA LEU A 84 21.39 8.23 -5.43
C LEU A 84 20.62 9.53 -5.66
N LEU A 85 19.97 9.62 -6.82
CA LEU A 85 19.29 10.79 -7.38
C LEU A 85 18.11 11.29 -6.54
N ASP A 86 17.40 10.42 -5.82
CA ASP A 86 16.24 10.78 -5.01
C ASP A 86 16.56 11.11 -3.55
N THR A 87 17.84 11.34 -3.24
CA THR A 87 18.32 11.60 -1.86
C THR A 87 18.75 13.06 -1.63
N VAL A 88 18.20 14.01 -2.41
CA VAL A 88 18.42 15.46 -2.20
C VAL A 88 17.99 15.87 -0.79
N ILE A 89 18.87 16.61 -0.10
CA ILE A 89 18.70 16.96 1.32
C ILE A 89 17.75 18.16 1.52
N GLY A 90 16.72 17.93 2.33
CA GLY A 90 15.76 18.94 2.78
C GLY A 90 14.65 19.24 1.77
N TYR A 91 13.59 19.91 2.21
CA TYR A 91 12.39 20.16 1.42
C TYR A 91 12.58 21.31 0.41
N ARG A 92 13.08 20.99 -0.78
CA ARG A 92 13.43 21.94 -1.86
C ARG A 92 13.39 21.26 -3.23
N ASN A 93 13.57 22.03 -4.32
CA ASN A 93 13.69 21.49 -5.67
C ASN A 93 14.66 20.30 -5.74
N GLY A 94 14.26 19.25 -6.44
CA GLY A 94 15.01 17.98 -6.54
C GLY A 94 14.72 16.97 -5.42
N ASN A 95 14.24 17.39 -4.24
CA ASN A 95 13.84 16.44 -3.19
C ASN A 95 12.58 15.67 -3.57
N TRP A 96 12.56 14.37 -3.28
CA TRP A 96 11.45 13.47 -3.60
C TRP A 96 10.11 13.99 -3.08
N ASN A 97 10.00 14.20 -1.77
CA ASN A 97 8.75 14.64 -1.14
C ASN A 97 8.31 15.99 -1.71
N TYR A 98 9.25 16.90 -1.94
CA TYR A 98 8.98 18.22 -2.51
C TYR A 98 8.44 18.16 -3.94
N GLU A 99 9.11 17.47 -4.87
CA GLU A 99 8.74 17.48 -6.29
C GLU A 99 7.38 16.82 -6.54
N TRP A 100 7.10 15.72 -5.84
CA TRP A 100 5.79 15.06 -5.90
C TRP A 100 4.69 15.88 -5.22
N SER A 101 4.93 16.43 -4.03
CA SER A 101 3.93 17.27 -3.33
C SER A 101 3.63 18.56 -4.08
N ARG A 102 4.65 19.16 -4.72
CA ARG A 102 4.46 20.32 -5.59
C ARG A 102 3.60 19.97 -6.79
N GLN A 103 3.82 18.82 -7.42
CA GLN A 103 2.99 18.36 -8.52
C GLN A 103 1.54 18.13 -8.06
N ALA A 104 1.35 17.49 -6.90
CA ALA A 104 0.04 17.29 -6.29
C ALA A 104 -0.70 18.61 -6.02
N GLY A 105 0.03 19.62 -5.52
CA GLY A 105 -0.51 20.95 -5.25
C GLY A 105 -1.11 21.64 -6.49
N ILE A 106 -0.56 21.38 -7.68
CA ILE A 106 -1.10 21.91 -8.95
C ILE A 106 -2.50 21.33 -9.21
N TRP A 107 -2.68 20.01 -9.02
CA TRP A 107 -3.96 19.34 -9.21
C TRP A 107 -4.97 19.72 -8.13
N GLN A 108 -4.52 19.81 -6.88
CA GLN A 108 -5.34 20.31 -5.79
C GLN A 108 -5.86 21.72 -6.08
N GLN A 109 -5.00 22.63 -6.56
CA GLN A 109 -5.42 23.99 -6.92
C GLN A 109 -6.44 23.96 -8.07
N ARG A 110 -6.21 23.13 -9.10
CA ARG A 110 -7.16 22.95 -10.21
C ARG A 110 -8.51 22.44 -9.74
N ALA A 111 -8.53 21.53 -8.76
CA ALA A 111 -9.76 21.00 -8.18
C ALA A 111 -10.51 22.06 -7.34
N LEU A 112 -9.77 22.95 -6.65
CA LEU A 112 -10.34 24.07 -5.88
C LEU A 112 -10.92 25.17 -6.78
N ASP A 113 -10.31 25.40 -7.94
CA ASP A 113 -10.73 26.41 -8.92
C ASP A 113 -11.88 25.92 -9.82
N ALA A 114 -12.32 24.67 -9.68
CA ALA A 114 -13.39 24.10 -10.49
C ALA A 114 -14.75 24.74 -10.14
N ASN A 115 -15.53 25.08 -11.17
CA ASN A 115 -16.87 25.62 -10.98
C ASN A 115 -17.88 24.53 -10.56
N THR A 116 -19.06 24.94 -10.11
CA THR A 116 -20.14 24.01 -9.70
C THR A 116 -20.53 23.00 -10.77
N ASP A 117 -20.44 23.37 -12.05
CA ASP A 117 -20.79 22.51 -13.20
C ASP A 117 -19.68 21.49 -13.54
N GLU A 118 -18.54 21.53 -12.84
CA GLU A 118 -17.35 20.71 -13.10
C GLU A 118 -17.09 19.71 -11.95
N HIS A 119 -18.16 19.30 -11.27
CA HIS A 119 -18.11 18.49 -10.05
C HIS A 119 -17.33 17.18 -10.22
N ASP A 120 -17.65 16.38 -11.23
CA ASP A 120 -16.97 15.11 -11.49
C ASP A 120 -15.50 15.35 -11.84
N ARG A 121 -15.19 16.39 -12.63
CA ARG A 121 -13.82 16.74 -12.99
C ARG A 121 -13.01 17.11 -11.75
N ALA A 122 -13.59 17.90 -10.85
CA ALA A 122 -12.97 18.25 -9.58
C ALA A 122 -12.70 17.00 -8.72
N GLY A 123 -13.62 16.04 -8.71
CA GLY A 123 -13.41 14.74 -8.04
C GLY A 123 -12.20 13.98 -8.58
N HIS A 124 -12.05 13.90 -9.91
CA HIS A 124 -10.89 13.27 -10.55
C HIS A 124 -9.59 14.04 -10.26
N ASP A 125 -9.63 15.37 -10.26
CA ASP A 125 -8.46 16.21 -9.95
C ASP A 125 -7.99 16.04 -8.50
N TRP A 126 -8.94 15.93 -7.56
CA TRP A 126 -8.65 15.59 -6.16
C TRP A 126 -8.06 14.19 -6.01
N LEU A 127 -8.61 13.20 -6.72
CA LEU A 127 -8.09 11.82 -6.70
C LEU A 127 -6.65 11.78 -7.23
N HIS A 128 -6.40 12.53 -8.30
CA HIS A 128 -5.08 12.68 -8.90
C HIS A 128 -4.08 13.32 -7.93
N ALA A 129 -4.48 14.40 -7.25
CA ALA A 129 -3.68 15.03 -6.20
C ALA A 129 -3.39 14.05 -5.06
N SER A 130 -4.38 13.28 -4.61
CA SER A 130 -4.22 12.25 -3.57
C SER A 130 -3.15 11.22 -3.95
N HIS A 131 -3.21 10.69 -5.18
CA HIS A 131 -2.22 9.74 -5.67
C HIS A 131 -0.81 10.34 -5.73
N LEU A 132 -0.64 11.62 -6.13
CA LEU A 132 0.67 12.27 -6.15
C LEU A 132 1.22 12.51 -4.74
N TYR A 133 0.39 12.93 -3.79
CA TYR A 133 0.78 13.07 -2.38
C TYR A 133 1.16 11.73 -1.75
N SER A 134 0.44 10.66 -2.10
CA SER A 134 0.81 9.29 -1.72
C SER A 134 2.21 8.91 -2.25
N VAL A 135 2.51 9.16 -3.53
CA VAL A 135 3.88 8.94 -4.07
C VAL A 135 4.91 9.80 -3.33
N ALA A 136 4.58 11.05 -2.99
CA ALA A 136 5.47 11.93 -2.25
C ALA A 136 5.89 11.35 -0.87
N ALA A 137 5.02 10.58 -0.24
CA ALA A 137 5.27 9.94 1.06
C ALA A 137 5.92 8.56 0.95
N TYR A 138 5.93 7.92 -0.22
CA TYR A 138 6.53 6.61 -0.44
C TYR A 138 8.05 6.59 -0.08
N PRO A 139 8.54 5.56 0.65
CA PRO A 139 7.88 4.32 1.07
C PRO A 139 7.37 4.36 2.52
N TYR A 140 6.98 5.53 3.02
CA TYR A 140 6.36 5.75 4.34
C TYR A 140 7.24 5.29 5.50
N ILE A 141 8.54 5.61 5.47
CA ILE A 141 9.45 5.28 6.58
C ILE A 141 9.04 6.10 7.82
N LYS A 142 8.79 5.41 8.93
CA LYS A 142 8.44 6.03 10.20
C LYS A 142 9.52 7.03 10.64
N GLY A 143 9.11 8.24 10.97
CA GLY A 143 10.00 9.34 11.35
C GLY A 143 10.37 10.28 10.20
N ASP A 144 9.89 10.00 8.98
CA ASP A 144 9.96 10.95 7.87
C ASP A 144 8.83 11.99 7.99
N GLU A 145 9.12 13.13 8.60
CA GLU A 145 8.13 14.19 8.81
C GLU A 145 7.57 14.75 7.49
N LEU A 146 8.34 14.72 6.40
CA LEU A 146 7.87 15.18 5.09
C LEU A 146 6.92 14.17 4.47
N ALA A 147 7.16 12.87 4.67
CA ALA A 147 6.23 11.83 4.27
C ALA A 147 4.94 11.86 5.10
N ASP A 148 5.02 12.09 6.42
CA ASP A 148 3.83 12.20 7.29
C ASP A 148 2.92 13.38 6.87
N GLN A 149 3.51 14.51 6.48
CA GLN A 149 2.78 15.65 5.93
C GLN A 149 2.10 15.31 4.60
N ALA A 150 2.85 14.71 3.67
CA ALA A 150 2.33 14.29 2.37
C ALA A 150 1.20 13.25 2.51
N GLN A 151 1.32 12.30 3.42
CA GLN A 151 0.27 11.32 3.74
C GLN A 151 -1.01 12.00 4.26
N THR A 152 -0.87 13.01 5.13
CA THR A 152 -2.02 13.78 5.61
C THR A 152 -2.74 14.50 4.46
N LEU A 153 -1.99 15.06 3.51
CA LEU A 153 -2.54 15.69 2.31
C LEU A 153 -3.19 14.68 1.37
N ALA A 154 -2.61 13.49 1.22
CA ALA A 154 -3.21 12.39 0.44
C ALA A 154 -4.58 11.98 0.99
N SER A 155 -4.69 11.77 2.30
CA SER A 155 -5.97 11.42 2.94
C SER A 155 -7.05 12.50 2.74
N ARG A 156 -6.70 13.78 2.94
CA ARG A 156 -7.64 14.90 2.73
C ARG A 156 -8.09 15.00 1.27
N ALA A 157 -7.15 14.92 0.33
CA ALA A 157 -7.46 14.95 -1.09
C ALA A 157 -8.36 13.76 -1.50
N TYR A 158 -8.17 12.59 -0.88
CA TYR A 158 -9.00 11.42 -1.13
C TYR A 158 -10.44 11.59 -0.63
N GLU A 159 -10.62 12.17 0.56
CA GLU A 159 -11.95 12.48 1.10
C GLU A 159 -12.68 13.50 0.21
N GLU A 160 -11.99 14.53 -0.29
CA GLU A 160 -12.58 15.48 -1.25
C GLU A 160 -12.92 14.81 -2.59
N ALA A 161 -12.07 13.92 -3.09
CA ALA A 161 -12.32 13.19 -4.31
C ALA A 161 -13.60 12.33 -4.22
N THR A 162 -13.70 11.54 -3.15
CA THR A 162 -14.79 10.56 -2.99
C THR A 162 -16.14 11.18 -2.65
N GLN A 163 -16.18 12.44 -2.19
CA GLN A 163 -17.43 13.21 -2.10
C GLN A 163 -18.00 13.58 -3.48
N ARG A 164 -17.18 13.51 -4.53
CA ARG A 164 -17.50 14.02 -5.88
C ARG A 164 -17.49 12.95 -6.97
N LEU A 165 -17.04 11.75 -6.65
CA LEU A 165 -16.95 10.62 -7.58
C LEU A 165 -18.05 9.60 -7.31
N PRO A 166 -18.41 8.75 -8.29
CA PRO A 166 -19.40 7.70 -8.09
C PRO A 166 -19.07 6.76 -6.92
N GLY A 167 -20.12 6.36 -6.21
CA GLY A 167 -20.04 5.58 -4.97
C GLY A 167 -20.08 6.47 -3.73
N GLU A 168 -20.20 5.86 -2.55
CA GLU A 168 -20.12 6.56 -1.27
C GLU A 168 -18.89 6.09 -0.50
N LEU A 169 -18.17 7.03 0.12
CA LEU A 169 -17.12 6.73 1.09
C LEU A 169 -17.64 7.03 2.50
N LYS A 170 -17.50 6.06 3.41
CA LYS A 170 -17.68 6.29 4.85
C LYS A 170 -16.41 5.96 5.61
N THR A 171 -15.93 6.93 6.38
CA THR A 171 -14.88 6.70 7.37
C THR A 171 -15.49 6.04 8.60
N LEU A 172 -15.06 4.81 8.87
CA LEU A 172 -15.45 4.04 10.05
C LEU A 172 -14.32 4.09 11.07
N THR A 173 -14.66 4.28 12.34
CA THR A 173 -13.70 4.25 13.44
C THR A 173 -14.00 3.07 14.33
N PHE A 174 -13.01 2.21 14.51
CA PHE A 174 -13.10 1.01 15.33
C PHE A 174 -12.27 1.20 16.60
N PRO A 175 -12.88 1.08 17.80
CA PRO A 175 -12.13 1.11 19.05
C PRO A 175 -11.32 -0.18 19.18
N ILE A 176 -10.00 -0.08 19.26
CA ILE A 176 -9.12 -1.25 19.39
C ILE A 176 -8.58 -1.32 20.81
N GLN A 177 -8.77 -2.48 21.46
CA GLN A 177 -8.22 -2.72 22.79
C GLN A 177 -6.69 -2.58 22.78
N GLY A 178 -6.15 -1.83 23.76
CA GLY A 178 -4.72 -1.68 23.96
C GLY A 178 -4.03 -0.60 23.13
N GLY A 179 -4.76 0.26 22.41
CA GLY A 179 -4.14 1.34 21.66
C GLY A 179 -5.11 2.36 21.07
N SER A 180 -4.65 3.07 20.04
CA SER A 180 -5.48 4.07 19.37
C SER A 180 -6.56 3.41 18.49
N PRO A 181 -7.73 4.06 18.34
CA PRO A 181 -8.72 3.62 17.36
C PRO A 181 -8.11 3.48 15.97
N VAL A 182 -8.66 2.55 15.18
CA VAL A 182 -8.27 2.34 13.78
C VAL A 182 -9.37 2.91 12.88
N SER A 183 -8.96 3.68 11.88
CA SER A 183 -9.85 4.22 10.86
C SER A 183 -9.78 3.37 9.60
N GLY A 184 -10.94 2.89 9.15
CA GLY A 184 -11.10 2.22 7.87
C GLY A 184 -12.01 3.00 6.95
N PHE A 185 -11.78 2.87 5.65
CA PHE A 185 -12.63 3.48 4.62
C PHE A 185 -13.52 2.43 3.98
N LEU A 186 -14.84 2.58 4.16
CA LEU A 186 -15.86 1.76 3.52
C LEU A 186 -16.30 2.44 2.23
N HIS A 187 -15.92 1.86 1.10
CA HIS A 187 -16.35 2.24 -0.23
C HIS A 187 -17.61 1.45 -0.59
N MET A 188 -18.69 2.13 -0.94
CA MET A 188 -19.99 1.53 -1.22
C MET A 188 -20.39 1.79 -2.67
N PRO A 189 -20.78 0.75 -3.42
CA PRO A 189 -21.14 0.88 -4.84
C PRO A 189 -22.41 1.72 -5.02
N SER A 190 -22.43 2.55 -6.07
CA SER A 190 -23.63 3.28 -6.47
C SER A 190 -24.69 2.34 -7.06
N GLY A 191 -25.97 2.63 -6.81
CA GLY A 191 -27.08 1.89 -7.43
C GLY A 191 -27.35 0.50 -6.84
N VAL A 192 -26.78 0.20 -5.67
CA VAL A 192 -27.04 -1.01 -4.88
C VAL A 192 -27.43 -0.56 -3.47
N ASP A 193 -28.40 -1.24 -2.86
CA ASP A 193 -28.82 -0.93 -1.49
C ASP A 193 -28.07 -1.76 -0.45
N ALA A 194 -27.78 -1.14 0.70
CA ALA A 194 -27.24 -1.83 1.87
C ALA A 194 -28.24 -2.88 2.43
N PRO A 195 -27.76 -3.94 3.12
CA PRO A 195 -26.38 -4.20 3.51
C PRO A 195 -25.55 -4.87 2.39
N TYR A 196 -24.31 -4.38 2.20
CA TYR A 196 -23.45 -4.79 1.11
C TYR A 196 -22.63 -6.04 1.45
N PRO A 197 -22.52 -7.03 0.53
CA PRO A 197 -21.42 -7.98 0.59
C PRO A 197 -20.10 -7.20 0.49
N THR A 198 -19.13 -7.54 1.33
CA THR A 198 -17.94 -6.69 1.53
C THR A 198 -16.66 -7.47 1.39
N VAL A 199 -15.69 -6.89 0.67
CA VAL A 199 -14.30 -7.33 0.66
C VAL A 199 -13.50 -6.44 1.62
N MET A 200 -12.95 -7.05 2.67
CA MET A 200 -11.92 -6.41 3.49
C MET A 200 -10.57 -6.50 2.78
N PHE A 201 -10.05 -5.35 2.37
CA PHE A 201 -8.79 -5.25 1.65
C PHE A 201 -7.63 -5.09 2.63
N CYS A 202 -6.69 -6.04 2.58
CA CYS A 202 -5.44 -6.02 3.34
C CYS A 202 -4.31 -5.60 2.38
N GLY A 203 -3.82 -4.38 2.51
CA GLY A 203 -2.84 -3.77 1.59
C GLY A 203 -1.38 -4.20 1.80
N ALA A 204 -0.50 -3.68 0.95
CA ALA A 204 0.96 -3.83 1.10
C ALA A 204 1.51 -2.93 2.20
N LEU A 205 2.74 -3.22 2.65
CA LEU A 205 3.42 -2.40 3.68
C LEU A 205 3.88 -1.04 3.15
N ASP A 206 3.91 -0.82 1.83
CA ASP A 206 4.28 0.41 1.13
C ASP A 206 3.10 1.03 0.37
N SER A 207 1.88 0.84 0.88
CA SER A 207 0.66 1.41 0.28
C SER A 207 -0.22 2.06 1.33
N LEU A 208 -1.00 3.05 0.91
CA LEU A 208 -2.06 3.64 1.73
C LEU A 208 -3.42 3.07 1.36
N GLN A 209 -4.35 3.08 2.31
CA GLN A 209 -5.74 2.74 2.03
C GLN A 209 -6.37 3.60 0.92
N THR A 210 -5.89 4.84 0.74
CA THR A 210 -6.31 5.77 -0.31
C THR A 210 -5.79 5.44 -1.72
N ASP A 211 -4.87 4.47 -1.87
CA ASP A 211 -4.29 4.13 -3.17
C ASP A 211 -5.18 3.21 -4.03
N HIS A 212 -6.33 2.79 -3.50
CA HIS A 212 -7.08 1.64 -3.99
C HIS A 212 -8.45 1.99 -4.56
N TYR A 213 -8.76 3.27 -4.82
CA TYR A 213 -10.04 3.68 -5.41
C TYR A 213 -10.35 2.88 -6.69
N ARG A 214 -9.36 2.74 -7.58
CA ARG A 214 -9.52 2.01 -8.84
C ARG A 214 -9.88 0.53 -8.63
N LEU A 215 -9.29 -0.12 -7.63
CA LEU A 215 -9.61 -1.52 -7.30
C LEU A 215 -11.10 -1.65 -6.95
N PHE A 216 -11.62 -0.73 -6.14
CA PHE A 216 -13.04 -0.68 -5.81
C PHE A 216 -13.88 -0.35 -7.06
N HIS A 217 -13.63 0.80 -7.68
CA HIS A 217 -14.46 1.37 -8.73
C HIS A 217 -14.54 0.48 -9.98
N ASP A 218 -13.41 -0.05 -10.47
CA ASP A 218 -13.37 -0.78 -11.73
C ASP A 218 -13.72 -2.28 -11.55
N TYR A 219 -13.50 -2.85 -10.37
CA TYR A 219 -13.55 -4.32 -10.19
C TYR A 219 -14.57 -4.80 -9.15
N LEU A 220 -14.76 -4.12 -8.02
CA LEU A 220 -15.68 -4.58 -6.97
C LEU A 220 -17.06 -3.94 -7.10
N ALA A 221 -17.11 -2.64 -7.34
CA ALA A 221 -18.34 -1.88 -7.45
C ALA A 221 -19.28 -2.38 -8.57
N PRO A 222 -18.79 -2.76 -9.77
CA PRO A 222 -19.65 -3.31 -10.83
C PRO A 222 -20.31 -4.64 -10.47
N ARG A 223 -19.80 -5.31 -9.43
CA ARG A 223 -20.35 -6.57 -8.89
C ARG A 223 -21.22 -6.35 -7.64
N GLY A 224 -21.49 -5.08 -7.29
CA GLY A 224 -22.27 -4.71 -6.10
C GLY A 224 -21.56 -5.03 -4.78
N ILE A 225 -20.22 -5.07 -4.78
CA ILE A 225 -19.40 -5.42 -3.62
C ILE A 225 -18.79 -4.14 -3.03
N ALA A 226 -18.99 -3.94 -1.73
CA ALA A 226 -18.32 -2.87 -0.99
C ALA A 226 -16.86 -3.26 -0.66
N MET A 227 -16.00 -2.26 -0.49
CA MET A 227 -14.60 -2.47 -0.12
C MET A 227 -14.28 -1.73 1.18
N LEU A 228 -13.86 -2.48 2.20
CA LEU A 228 -13.35 -1.93 3.46
C LEU A 228 -11.83 -1.98 3.46
N THR A 229 -11.17 -0.82 3.45
CA THR A 229 -9.71 -0.71 3.51
C THR A 229 -9.25 -0.32 4.90
N LEU A 230 -8.09 -0.85 5.30
CA LEU A 230 -7.40 -0.52 6.54
C LEU A 230 -5.92 -0.33 6.22
N ASP A 231 -5.28 0.69 6.80
CA ASP A 231 -3.82 0.77 6.73
C ASP A 231 -3.19 -0.33 7.59
N MET A 232 -2.14 -0.95 7.07
CA MET A 232 -1.32 -1.90 7.82
C MET A 232 -0.70 -1.22 9.05
N PRO A 233 -0.45 -1.95 10.15
CA PRO A 233 0.26 -1.39 11.30
C PRO A 233 1.51 -0.63 10.87
N SER A 234 1.75 0.53 11.47
CA SER A 234 2.87 1.46 11.25
C SER A 234 2.84 2.30 9.97
N VAL A 235 1.74 2.27 9.22
CA VAL A 235 1.49 3.12 8.05
C VAL A 235 0.16 3.85 8.22
N GLY A 236 0.04 5.04 7.63
CA GLY A 236 -1.23 5.74 7.49
C GLY A 236 -1.93 6.00 8.81
N ASN A 237 -3.23 5.79 8.82
CA ASN A 237 -4.07 5.93 10.01
C ASN A 237 -3.74 4.90 11.11
N SER A 238 -2.94 3.87 10.78
CA SER A 238 -2.45 2.84 11.69
C SER A 238 -0.99 3.08 12.14
N MET A 239 -0.40 4.27 11.90
CA MET A 239 1.02 4.56 12.23
C MET A 239 1.41 4.39 13.71
N LYS A 240 0.42 4.51 14.61
CA LYS A 240 0.59 4.34 16.07
C LYS A 240 0.72 2.87 16.47
N TRP A 241 0.24 1.95 15.64
CA TRP A 241 0.40 0.52 15.83
C TRP A 241 1.74 0.07 15.24
N LYS A 242 2.38 -0.89 15.89
CA LYS A 242 3.59 -1.54 15.36
C LYS A 242 3.20 -2.88 14.75
N LEU A 243 3.84 -3.26 13.65
CA LEU A 243 3.67 -4.59 13.10
C LEU A 243 4.28 -5.61 14.07
N SER A 244 3.47 -6.57 14.49
CA SER A 244 3.85 -7.65 15.41
C SER A 244 3.59 -9.01 14.76
N GLN A 245 4.06 -10.08 15.42
CA GLN A 245 3.88 -11.46 14.94
C GLN A 245 2.41 -11.85 14.82
N ASP A 246 1.52 -11.22 15.58
CA ASP A 246 0.07 -11.27 15.34
C ASP A 246 -0.32 -10.27 14.25
N THR A 247 0.12 -10.57 13.02
CA THR A 247 0.02 -9.67 11.86
C THR A 247 -1.41 -9.23 11.57
N SER A 248 -2.38 -10.10 11.86
CA SER A 248 -3.80 -9.86 11.61
C SER A 248 -4.53 -9.14 12.74
N PHE A 249 -3.88 -8.79 13.85
CA PHE A 249 -4.55 -8.27 15.05
C PHE A 249 -5.60 -7.19 14.77
N LEU A 250 -5.21 -6.10 14.07
CA LEU A 250 -6.14 -5.00 13.76
C LEU A 250 -7.30 -5.45 12.88
N HIS A 251 -7.00 -6.18 11.81
CA HIS A 251 -8.02 -6.65 10.87
C HIS A 251 -8.97 -7.66 11.50
N GLN A 252 -8.49 -8.46 12.46
CA GLN A 252 -9.30 -9.41 13.21
C GLN A 252 -10.30 -8.71 14.13
N GLN A 253 -9.88 -7.64 14.82
CA GLN A 253 -10.78 -6.83 15.65
C GLN A 253 -11.86 -6.16 14.78
N VAL A 254 -11.45 -5.52 13.69
CA VAL A 254 -12.39 -4.89 12.74
C VAL A 254 -13.38 -5.92 12.18
N LEU A 255 -12.90 -7.09 11.75
CA LEU A 255 -13.75 -8.18 11.22
C LEU A 255 -14.80 -8.65 12.24
N ARG A 256 -14.45 -8.67 13.54
CA ARG A 256 -15.40 -9.03 14.60
C ARG A 256 -16.44 -7.94 14.82
N ASP A 257 -16.04 -6.69 14.73
CA ASP A 257 -16.90 -5.52 14.94
C ASP A 257 -17.85 -5.23 13.76
N LEU A 258 -17.66 -5.86 12.60
CA LEU A 258 -18.54 -5.65 11.43
C LEU A 258 -20.02 -5.98 11.70
N THR A 259 -20.33 -6.79 12.72
CA THR A 259 -21.72 -7.05 13.15
C THR A 259 -22.44 -5.79 13.62
N SER A 260 -21.69 -4.74 14.01
CA SER A 260 -22.22 -3.45 14.45
C SER A 260 -22.32 -2.40 13.32
N VAL A 261 -21.83 -2.73 12.11
CA VAL A 261 -21.79 -1.80 10.98
C VAL A 261 -23.01 -2.02 10.10
N PRO A 262 -24.01 -1.12 10.09
CA PRO A 262 -25.31 -1.37 9.44
C PRO A 262 -25.23 -1.44 7.91
N TRP A 263 -24.18 -0.88 7.31
CA TRP A 263 -23.99 -0.90 5.86
C TRP A 263 -23.43 -2.23 5.35
N ILE A 264 -22.83 -3.05 6.21
CA ILE A 264 -22.14 -4.28 5.81
C ILE A 264 -22.99 -5.49 6.15
N ASP A 265 -23.16 -6.38 5.18
CA ASP A 265 -23.66 -7.72 5.46
C ASP A 265 -22.53 -8.55 6.07
N HIS A 266 -22.46 -8.58 7.40
CA HIS A 266 -21.40 -9.28 8.12
C HIS A 266 -21.39 -10.80 7.90
N THR A 267 -22.43 -11.37 7.27
CA THR A 267 -22.46 -12.79 6.87
C THR A 267 -21.85 -13.03 5.49
N ARG A 268 -21.66 -11.97 4.68
CA ARG A 268 -21.06 -11.99 3.36
C ARG A 268 -19.80 -11.12 3.33
N VAL A 269 -18.78 -11.58 4.04
CA VAL A 269 -17.47 -10.93 4.09
C VAL A 269 -16.39 -11.84 3.50
N ALA A 270 -15.54 -11.28 2.64
CA ALA A 270 -14.33 -11.93 2.14
C ALA A 270 -13.12 -11.04 2.41
N ALA A 271 -11.91 -11.60 2.36
CA ALA A 271 -10.68 -10.81 2.45
C ALA A 271 -9.88 -10.87 1.13
N LEU A 272 -9.28 -9.75 0.73
CA LEU A 272 -8.35 -9.68 -0.38
C LEU A 272 -7.00 -9.17 0.13
N GLY A 273 -5.99 -10.03 0.08
CA GLY A 273 -4.63 -9.70 0.51
C GLY A 273 -3.70 -9.37 -0.65
N PHE A 274 -3.06 -8.21 -0.59
CA PHE A 274 -2.10 -7.75 -1.60
C PHE A 274 -0.69 -7.70 -1.00
N ARG A 275 0.29 -8.34 -1.64
CA ARG A 275 1.67 -8.47 -1.09
C ARG A 275 1.68 -9.01 0.33
N PHE A 276 2.24 -8.28 1.28
CA PHE A 276 2.27 -8.66 2.69
C PHE A 276 0.87 -8.69 3.33
N GLY A 277 -0.11 -7.96 2.78
CA GLY A 277 -1.50 -8.07 3.20
C GLY A 277 -2.10 -9.46 3.00
N ALA A 278 -1.53 -10.28 2.10
CA ALA A 278 -1.86 -11.71 2.00
C ALA A 278 -1.50 -12.49 3.28
N ASN A 279 -0.43 -12.11 3.99
CA ASN A 279 -0.09 -12.68 5.29
C ASN A 279 -1.25 -12.49 6.28
N VAL A 280 -1.81 -11.28 6.32
CA VAL A 280 -2.95 -10.94 7.17
C VAL A 280 -4.20 -11.69 6.73
N ALA A 281 -4.56 -11.62 5.45
CA ALA A 281 -5.78 -12.23 4.93
C ALA A 281 -5.79 -13.76 5.11
N VAL A 282 -4.67 -14.43 4.81
CA VAL A 282 -4.53 -15.88 5.02
C VAL A 282 -4.56 -16.22 6.49
N ARG A 283 -3.89 -15.46 7.37
CA ARG A 283 -3.97 -15.68 8.81
C ARG A 283 -5.42 -15.60 9.31
N LEU A 284 -6.20 -14.63 8.85
CA LEU A 284 -7.63 -14.54 9.16
C LEU A 284 -8.45 -15.73 8.64
N ALA A 285 -8.09 -16.32 7.49
CA ALA A 285 -8.76 -17.52 6.98
C ALA A 285 -8.69 -18.71 7.96
N TYR A 286 -7.68 -18.76 8.83
CA TYR A 286 -7.58 -19.76 9.88
C TYR A 286 -8.28 -19.34 11.17
N LEU A 287 -8.10 -18.07 11.58
CA LEU A 287 -8.57 -17.59 12.87
C LEU A 287 -10.06 -17.21 12.89
N GLU A 288 -10.59 -16.80 11.75
CA GLU A 288 -11.95 -16.26 11.60
C GLU A 288 -12.70 -16.98 10.46
N SER A 289 -12.47 -18.29 10.32
CA SER A 289 -13.08 -19.13 9.27
C SER A 289 -14.61 -19.13 9.25
N GLN A 290 -15.24 -18.77 10.37
CA GLN A 290 -16.71 -18.63 10.49
C GLN A 290 -17.23 -17.27 10.01
N ARG A 291 -16.35 -16.26 9.86
CA ARG A 291 -16.70 -14.89 9.45
C ARG A 291 -16.30 -14.59 8.01
N LEU A 292 -15.34 -15.32 7.45
CA LEU A 292 -14.88 -15.14 6.08
C LEU A 292 -15.43 -16.24 5.15
N LYS A 293 -16.13 -15.81 4.10
CA LYS A 293 -16.62 -16.67 3.02
C LYS A 293 -15.51 -17.10 2.07
N ALA A 294 -14.50 -16.27 1.88
CA ALA A 294 -13.36 -16.55 1.01
C ALA A 294 -12.18 -15.62 1.31
N VAL A 295 -10.99 -16.06 0.90
CA VAL A 295 -9.78 -15.23 0.86
C VAL A 295 -9.16 -15.28 -0.54
N ALA A 296 -8.96 -14.12 -1.15
CA ALA A 296 -8.16 -13.98 -2.35
C ALA A 296 -6.80 -13.35 -2.01
N CYS A 297 -5.76 -13.72 -2.75
CA CYS A 297 -4.41 -13.19 -2.57
C CYS A 297 -3.80 -12.85 -3.93
N LEU A 298 -3.00 -11.78 -3.96
CA LEU A 298 -2.28 -11.35 -5.15
C LEU A 298 -0.82 -11.04 -4.79
N GLY A 299 0.10 -11.78 -5.41
CA GLY A 299 1.54 -11.69 -5.15
C GLY A 299 1.91 -11.87 -3.68
N PRO A 300 1.44 -12.94 -3.01
CA PRO A 300 1.52 -13.10 -1.55
C PRO A 300 2.94 -13.20 -0.99
N ILE A 301 3.17 -12.59 0.17
CA ILE A 301 4.37 -12.79 1.00
C ILE A 301 3.96 -13.50 2.29
N VAL A 302 4.08 -14.83 2.35
CA VAL A 302 3.64 -15.62 3.53
C VAL A 302 4.71 -16.52 4.12
N HIS A 303 5.82 -16.80 3.41
CA HIS A 303 6.87 -17.70 3.91
C HIS A 303 8.28 -17.42 3.38
N SER A 304 8.49 -17.45 2.06
CA SER A 304 9.80 -17.54 1.41
C SER A 304 10.64 -16.30 1.65
N LEU A 305 10.14 -15.10 1.35
CA LEU A 305 10.89 -13.86 1.60
C LEU A 305 11.17 -13.64 3.10
N LEU A 306 10.31 -14.16 3.96
CA LEU A 306 10.42 -14.02 5.42
C LEU A 306 11.46 -14.98 6.03
N THR A 307 11.85 -16.04 5.31
CA THR A 307 12.69 -17.12 5.86
C THR A 307 13.97 -17.39 5.08
N GLN A 308 14.01 -17.07 3.79
CA GLN A 308 15.12 -17.44 2.92
C GLN A 308 16.12 -16.30 2.78
N ALA A 309 17.27 -16.44 3.43
CA ALA A 309 18.35 -15.46 3.33
C ALA A 309 18.81 -15.16 1.88
N PRO A 310 18.88 -16.15 0.95
CA PRO A 310 19.23 -15.86 -0.44
C PRO A 310 18.25 -14.96 -1.18
N LEU A 311 16.95 -15.02 -0.87
CA LEU A 311 15.96 -14.11 -1.46
C LEU A 311 16.10 -12.70 -0.88
N GLN A 312 16.20 -12.61 0.46
CA GLN A 312 16.40 -11.35 1.17
C GLN A 312 17.68 -10.62 0.73
N ASN A 313 18.74 -11.33 0.34
CA ASN A 313 19.98 -10.71 -0.18
C ASN A 313 19.81 -10.02 -1.54
N LYS A 314 18.78 -10.41 -2.32
CA LYS A 314 18.50 -9.83 -3.64
C LYS A 314 17.52 -8.67 -3.58
N VAL A 315 16.85 -8.49 -2.43
CA VAL A 315 15.82 -7.47 -2.23
C VAL A 315 16.51 -6.11 -2.06
N PRO A 316 16.05 -5.04 -2.74
CA PRO A 316 16.67 -3.73 -2.63
C PRO A 316 16.63 -3.15 -1.21
N ASP A 317 17.67 -2.38 -0.87
CA ASP A 317 17.85 -1.78 0.45
C ASP A 317 16.62 -0.99 0.94
N MET A 318 15.94 -0.25 0.06
CA MET A 318 14.73 0.49 0.42
C MET A 318 13.62 -0.42 0.96
N TYR A 319 13.44 -1.61 0.39
CA TYR A 319 12.42 -2.55 0.85
C TYR A 319 12.80 -3.16 2.22
N MET A 320 14.09 -3.43 2.44
CA MET A 320 14.59 -3.87 3.74
C MET A 320 14.47 -2.77 4.81
N ASP A 321 14.74 -1.51 4.44
CA ASP A 321 14.52 -0.35 5.30
C ASP A 321 13.03 -0.20 5.67
N MET A 322 12.14 -0.36 4.69
CA MET A 322 10.70 -0.39 4.93
C MET A 322 10.34 -1.48 5.93
N LEU A 323 10.75 -2.74 5.73
CA LEU A 323 10.48 -3.83 6.68
C LEU A 323 10.97 -3.50 8.09
N ALA A 324 12.22 -3.03 8.22
CA ALA A 324 12.77 -2.62 9.51
C ALA A 324 11.98 -1.48 10.15
N SER A 325 11.53 -0.50 9.35
CA SER A 325 10.68 0.59 9.82
C SER A 325 9.35 0.07 10.37
N ARG A 326 8.67 -0.85 9.66
CA ARG A 326 7.40 -1.43 10.11
C ARG A 326 7.50 -2.19 11.43
N LEU A 327 8.62 -2.90 11.59
CA LEU A 327 8.96 -3.67 12.78
C LEU A 327 9.56 -2.81 13.90
N GLY A 328 9.77 -1.50 13.70
CA GLY A 328 10.42 -0.64 14.68
C GLY A 328 11.86 -1.06 15.01
N MET A 329 12.57 -1.58 14.01
CA MET A 329 13.94 -2.11 14.11
C MET A 329 14.93 -1.25 13.31
N THR A 330 14.73 0.07 13.25
CA THR A 330 15.48 0.97 12.37
C THR A 330 16.98 1.10 12.70
N GLY A 331 17.42 0.66 13.88
CA GLY A 331 18.83 0.66 14.30
C GLY A 331 19.40 -0.73 14.60
N THR A 332 18.82 -1.78 14.02
CA THR A 332 19.23 -3.17 14.27
C THR A 332 20.27 -3.68 13.26
N THR A 333 20.80 -4.89 13.47
CA THR A 333 21.64 -5.58 12.48
C THR A 333 20.79 -6.39 11.50
N ASP A 334 21.27 -6.59 10.27
CA ASP A 334 20.58 -7.44 9.29
C ASP A 334 20.26 -8.84 9.84
N SER A 335 21.15 -9.42 10.63
CA SER A 335 20.92 -10.73 11.26
C SER A 335 19.75 -10.73 12.24
N ALA A 336 19.61 -9.67 13.04
CA ALA A 336 18.52 -9.53 13.99
C ALA A 336 17.18 -9.29 13.27
N LEU A 337 17.17 -8.46 12.23
CA LEU A 337 15.99 -8.26 11.37
C LEU A 337 15.55 -9.59 10.74
N ARG A 338 16.48 -10.36 10.19
CA ARG A 338 16.19 -11.67 9.59
C ARG A 338 15.65 -12.68 10.59
N ALA A 339 16.23 -12.71 11.79
CA ALA A 339 15.74 -13.56 12.87
C ALA A 339 14.29 -13.20 13.24
N GLU A 340 13.97 -11.91 13.32
CA GLU A 340 12.59 -11.46 13.61
C GLU A 340 11.62 -11.82 12.48
N LEU A 341 12.00 -11.66 11.21
CA LEU A 341 11.16 -12.00 10.05
C LEU A 341 10.71 -13.48 10.04
N LEU A 342 11.50 -14.40 10.61
CA LEU A 342 11.12 -15.82 10.72
C LEU A 342 9.78 -16.02 11.43
N SER A 343 9.44 -15.15 12.38
CA SER A 343 8.21 -15.24 13.19
C SER A 343 6.96 -14.78 12.43
N TYR A 344 7.12 -14.15 11.26
CA TYR A 344 6.03 -13.68 10.41
C TYR A 344 5.64 -14.71 9.34
N SER A 345 6.44 -15.77 9.18
CA SER A 345 6.15 -16.88 8.28
C SER A 345 4.92 -17.64 8.79
N LEU A 346 3.83 -17.65 8.01
CA LEU A 346 2.60 -18.37 8.39
C LEU A 346 2.82 -19.89 8.46
N LYS A 347 3.84 -20.40 7.75
CA LYS A 347 4.29 -21.79 7.87
C LYS A 347 4.99 -22.06 9.20
N ASN A 348 5.86 -21.14 9.65
CA ASN A 348 6.54 -21.26 10.94
C ASN A 348 5.55 -21.07 12.10
N GLN A 349 4.51 -20.25 11.92
CA GLN A 349 3.39 -20.13 12.84
C GLN A 349 2.47 -21.38 12.86
N GLY A 350 2.70 -22.35 11.98
CA GLY A 350 1.93 -23.60 11.92
C GLY A 350 0.52 -23.47 11.31
N LEU A 351 0.23 -22.37 10.62
CA LEU A 351 -1.05 -22.14 9.95
C LEU A 351 -1.04 -22.73 8.55
N LEU A 352 -0.06 -22.34 7.73
CA LEU A 352 0.14 -22.90 6.40
C LEU A 352 0.84 -24.27 6.47
N GLY A 353 0.40 -25.20 5.63
CA GLY A 353 0.74 -26.62 5.72
C GLY A 353 -0.34 -27.47 6.41
N ARG A 354 -1.41 -26.85 6.91
CA ARG A 354 -2.63 -27.50 7.40
C ARG A 354 -3.84 -27.01 6.60
N ARG A 355 -4.82 -27.89 6.37
CA ARG A 355 -6.03 -27.51 5.62
C ARG A 355 -6.96 -26.61 6.45
N THR A 356 -7.41 -25.50 5.87
CA THR A 356 -8.56 -24.72 6.34
C THR A 356 -9.79 -24.98 5.45
N SER A 357 -10.99 -24.85 6.03
CA SER A 357 -12.26 -24.93 5.30
C SER A 357 -12.50 -23.72 4.42
N THR A 358 -11.96 -22.54 4.77
CA THR A 358 -12.13 -21.31 4.01
C THR A 358 -11.56 -21.45 2.59
N PRO A 359 -12.37 -21.22 1.53
CA PRO A 359 -11.89 -21.17 0.15
C PRO A 359 -10.80 -20.12 -0.03
N MET A 360 -9.69 -20.49 -0.69
CA MET A 360 -8.60 -19.56 -0.96
C MET A 360 -8.17 -19.56 -2.42
N LEU A 361 -8.08 -18.39 -3.04
CA LEU A 361 -7.49 -18.19 -4.35
C LEU A 361 -6.19 -17.37 -4.20
N SER A 362 -5.09 -17.82 -4.80
CA SER A 362 -3.83 -17.09 -4.76
C SER A 362 -3.25 -16.90 -6.16
N ALA A 363 -3.08 -15.64 -6.57
CA ALA A 363 -2.57 -15.27 -7.88
C ALA A 363 -1.10 -14.83 -7.82
N TYR A 364 -0.30 -15.22 -8.81
CA TYR A 364 1.14 -14.98 -8.84
C TYR A 364 1.69 -14.79 -10.26
N TRP A 365 2.86 -14.17 -10.36
CA TRP A 365 3.68 -14.12 -11.56
C TRP A 365 4.85 -15.11 -11.45
N THR A 366 5.31 -15.65 -12.58
CA THR A 366 6.58 -16.39 -12.62
C THR A 366 7.75 -15.44 -12.35
N ASN A 367 8.75 -15.92 -11.60
CA ASN A 367 9.98 -15.19 -11.30
C ASN A 367 9.78 -13.87 -10.51
N ASP A 368 8.66 -13.71 -9.81
CA ASP A 368 8.51 -12.62 -8.84
C ASP A 368 9.43 -12.90 -7.63
N LEU A 369 10.40 -12.01 -7.41
CA LEU A 369 11.38 -12.13 -6.33
C LEU A 369 10.72 -12.08 -4.94
N PHE A 370 9.69 -11.25 -4.78
CA PHE A 370 9.03 -11.00 -3.50
C PHE A 370 8.03 -12.11 -3.19
N SER A 371 7.35 -12.61 -4.23
CA SER A 371 6.34 -13.65 -4.14
C SER A 371 6.61 -14.81 -5.11
N PRO A 372 7.58 -15.69 -4.82
CA PRO A 372 7.81 -16.89 -5.60
C PRO A 372 6.52 -17.74 -5.74
N GLU A 373 6.43 -18.54 -6.81
CA GLU A 373 5.26 -19.38 -7.10
C GLU A 373 4.88 -20.32 -5.94
N GLU A 374 5.88 -20.76 -5.17
CA GLU A 374 5.73 -21.61 -4.00
C GLU A 374 4.82 -20.98 -2.93
N GLU A 375 4.79 -19.65 -2.82
CA GLU A 375 3.91 -18.93 -1.89
C GLU A 375 2.43 -19.22 -2.23
N SER A 376 2.06 -19.00 -3.49
CA SER A 376 0.68 -19.22 -3.96
C SER A 376 0.29 -20.69 -3.96
N LYS A 377 1.21 -21.59 -4.31
CA LYS A 377 0.98 -23.05 -4.22
C LYS A 377 0.77 -23.49 -2.76
N LEU A 378 1.51 -22.91 -1.82
CA LEU A 378 1.35 -23.22 -0.40
C LEU A 378 -0.02 -22.78 0.11
N ILE A 379 -0.49 -21.58 -0.26
CA ILE A 379 -1.84 -21.10 0.09
C ILE A 379 -2.91 -22.02 -0.53
N ALA A 380 -2.85 -22.27 -1.84
CA ALA A 380 -3.85 -23.08 -2.53
C ALA A 380 -3.92 -24.53 -1.98
N SER A 381 -2.78 -25.18 -1.74
CA SER A 381 -2.76 -26.54 -1.19
C SER A 381 -3.23 -26.61 0.27
N SER A 382 -3.25 -25.49 0.99
CA SER A 382 -3.71 -25.39 2.37
C SER A 382 -5.20 -25.02 2.51
N SER A 383 -5.95 -24.85 1.41
CA SER A 383 -7.40 -24.65 1.42
C SER A 383 -8.14 -25.87 0.89
N SER A 384 -9.31 -26.17 1.45
CA SER A 384 -10.20 -27.23 0.94
C SER A 384 -10.68 -26.98 -0.49
N GLN A 385 -10.83 -25.70 -0.87
CA GLN A 385 -11.22 -25.24 -2.21
C GLN A 385 -10.17 -24.25 -2.74
N GLY A 386 -8.91 -24.68 -2.70
CA GLY A 386 -7.77 -23.86 -3.10
C GLY A 386 -7.62 -23.72 -4.61
N LYS A 387 -7.33 -22.51 -5.08
CA LYS A 387 -7.00 -22.22 -6.49
C LYS A 387 -5.72 -21.39 -6.59
N ALA A 388 -4.77 -21.84 -7.41
CA ALA A 388 -3.62 -21.03 -7.79
C ALA A 388 -3.86 -20.44 -9.19
N LEU A 389 -3.66 -19.13 -9.34
CA LEU A 389 -3.88 -18.41 -10.59
C LEU A 389 -2.55 -17.84 -11.11
N LEU A 390 -2.05 -18.38 -12.22
CA LEU A 390 -0.88 -17.83 -12.89
C LEU A 390 -1.27 -16.60 -13.71
N ILE A 391 -0.58 -15.48 -13.49
CA ILE A 391 -0.72 -14.25 -14.26
C ILE A 391 0.41 -14.17 -15.29
N PRO A 392 0.11 -14.13 -16.60
CA PRO A 392 1.15 -13.99 -17.62
C PRO A 392 1.90 -12.66 -17.47
N VAL A 393 3.23 -12.68 -17.56
CA VAL A 393 4.07 -11.47 -17.42
C VAL A 393 3.85 -10.47 -18.58
N LYS A 394 3.48 -10.95 -19.76
CA LYS A 394 3.28 -10.10 -20.95
C LYS A 394 1.94 -10.41 -21.63
N PRO A 395 1.18 -9.39 -22.07
CA PRO A 395 1.35 -7.96 -21.76
C PRO A 395 0.91 -7.65 -20.32
N VAL A 396 1.80 -7.05 -19.50
CA VAL A 396 1.63 -6.96 -18.04
C VAL A 396 0.31 -6.33 -17.60
N ILE A 397 -0.10 -5.20 -18.19
CA ILE A 397 -1.34 -4.49 -17.82
C ILE A 397 -2.57 -5.34 -18.14
N ALA A 398 -2.68 -5.92 -19.34
CA ALA A 398 -3.87 -6.67 -19.71
C ALA A 398 -3.96 -8.00 -18.95
N SER A 399 -2.82 -8.65 -18.69
CA SER A 399 -2.78 -9.84 -17.83
C SER A 399 -3.18 -9.52 -16.40
N PHE A 400 -2.71 -8.39 -15.87
CA PHE A 400 -3.07 -7.95 -14.53
C PHE A 400 -4.56 -7.59 -14.41
N ASP A 401 -5.09 -6.85 -15.37
CA ASP A 401 -6.51 -6.51 -15.46
C ASP A 401 -7.41 -7.76 -15.54
N LYS A 402 -7.03 -8.72 -16.38
CA LYS A 402 -7.73 -10.01 -16.49
C LYS A 402 -7.72 -10.76 -15.16
N ALA A 403 -6.58 -10.79 -14.48
CA ALA A 403 -6.45 -11.47 -13.20
C ALA A 403 -7.32 -10.81 -12.11
N LEU A 404 -7.39 -9.48 -12.05
CA LEU A 404 -8.26 -8.76 -11.13
C LEU A 404 -9.74 -9.04 -11.40
N ASN A 405 -10.16 -9.06 -12.67
CA ASN A 405 -11.52 -9.47 -13.03
C ASN A 405 -11.83 -10.90 -12.59
N GLU A 406 -10.92 -11.85 -12.85
CA GLU A 406 -11.11 -13.25 -12.44
C GLU A 406 -11.18 -13.42 -10.91
N ILE A 407 -10.35 -12.67 -10.16
CA ILE A 407 -10.39 -12.63 -8.70
C ILE A 407 -11.71 -12.06 -8.21
N SER A 408 -12.17 -10.94 -8.78
CA SER A 408 -13.41 -10.28 -8.37
C SER A 408 -14.64 -11.12 -8.72
N ASP A 409 -14.66 -11.80 -9.87
CA ASP A 409 -15.72 -12.75 -10.21
C ASP A 409 -15.77 -13.93 -9.24
N TRP A 410 -14.60 -14.47 -8.88
CA TRP A 410 -14.51 -15.56 -7.91
C TRP A 410 -14.97 -15.13 -6.52
N LEU A 411 -14.59 -13.92 -6.06
CA LEU A 411 -15.05 -13.35 -4.80
C LEU A 411 -16.58 -13.16 -4.80
N ALA A 412 -17.14 -12.62 -5.90
CA ALA A 412 -18.59 -12.45 -6.03
C ALA A 412 -19.35 -13.78 -5.91
N GLN A 413 -18.86 -14.84 -6.56
CA GLN A 413 -19.45 -16.18 -6.45
C GLN A 413 -19.37 -16.74 -5.03
N CYS A 414 -18.25 -16.53 -4.32
CA CYS A 414 -18.10 -16.97 -2.94
C CYS A 414 -19.00 -16.21 -1.97
N LEU A 415 -19.22 -14.91 -2.19
CA LEU A 415 -20.06 -14.05 -1.36
C LEU A 415 -21.56 -14.35 -1.53
N GLN A 416 -21.98 -15.02 -2.60
CA GLN A 416 -23.37 -15.45 -2.81
C GLN A 416 -23.73 -16.77 -2.11
N ARG A 417 -22.73 -17.54 -1.64
CA ARG A 417 -22.91 -18.80 -0.91
C ARG A 417 -23.01 -18.54 0.59
#